data_AF-A0AAW9JXV0-F1
#
_entry.id   AF-A0AAW9JXV0-F1
#
_cell.length_a   1.000
_cell.length_b   1.000
_cell.length_c   1.000
_cell.angle_alpha   90.00
_cell.angle_beta   90.00
_cell.angle_gamma   90.00
#
_symmetry.space_group_name_H-M   'P 1'
#
loop_
_entity.id
_entity.type
_entity.pdbx_description
1 polymer ?
#
loop_
_entity_poly.entity_id
_entity_poly.type
_entity_poly.pdbx_seq_one_letter_code
_entity_poly.pdbx_strand_id
1 'polypeptide(L)' 'MTGHLKAISDYSGVPLNQVLDLPYALFKAYLRDSWVENMLSNEEGRKFLETCWRIGQTHADEQAIKEYQQLKGGV' A
#
# COMPACT_ATOMS: atom_id res chain seq x y z
N MET A 1 0.75 12.49 13.39
CA MET A 1 0.97 11.30 14.25
C MET A 1 -0.34 10.65 14.72
N THR A 2 -1.41 11.41 14.98
CA THR A 2 -2.72 10.91 15.49
C THR A 2 -3.68 10.34 14.43
N GLY A 3 -3.51 10.65 13.15
CA GLY A 3 -4.42 10.22 12.08
C GLY A 3 -4.50 8.70 11.90
N HIS A 4 -3.38 7.99 12.07
CA HIS A 4 -3.34 6.53 11.95
C HIS A 4 -4.07 5.83 13.11
N LEU A 5 -3.97 6.36 14.32
CA LEU A 5 -4.69 5.81 15.48
C LEU A 5 -6.20 5.97 15.30
N LYS A 6 -6.63 7.12 14.76
CA LYS A 6 -8.03 7.34 14.38
C LYS A 6 -8.47 6.35 13.31
N ALA A 7 -7.70 6.17 12.24
CA ALA A 7 -8.03 5.23 11.17
C ALA A 7 -8.15 3.78 11.68
N ILE A 8 -7.26 3.35 12.59
CA ILE A 8 -7.36 2.03 13.23
C ILE A 8 -8.63 1.93 14.09
N SER A 9 -8.93 2.97 14.87
CA SER A 9 -10.13 3.03 15.72
C SER A 9 -11.41 2.95 14.88
N ASP A 10 -11.49 3.75 13.81
CA ASP A 10 -12.63 3.80 12.88
C ASP A 10 -12.82 2.46 12.16
N TYR A 11 -11.71 1.79 11.78
CA TYR A 11 -11.74 0.49 11.10
C TYR A 11 -12.08 -0.69 12.02
N SER A 12 -11.41 -0.78 13.19
CA SER A 12 -11.50 -1.95 14.08
C SER A 12 -12.62 -1.83 15.13
N GLY A 13 -13.18 -0.63 15.31
CA GLY A 13 -14.14 -0.33 16.38
C GLY A 13 -13.52 -0.26 17.78
N VAL A 14 -12.20 -0.46 17.90
CA VAL A 14 -11.48 -0.31 19.17
C VAL A 14 -11.45 1.17 19.55
N PRO A 15 -11.80 1.55 20.79
CA PRO A 15 -11.78 2.94 21.21
C PRO A 15 -10.34 3.48 21.16
N LEU A 16 -10.19 4.73 20.70
CA LEU A 16 -8.91 5.35 20.36
C LEU A 16 -7.86 5.27 21.49
N ASN A 17 -8.30 5.32 22.74
CA ASN A 17 -7.44 5.22 23.92
C ASN A 17 -6.82 3.84 24.13
N GLN A 18 -7.43 2.77 23.61
CA GLN A 18 -6.96 1.38 23.74
C GLN A 18 -6.18 0.90 22.51
N VAL A 19 -6.12 1.69 21.44
CA VAL A 19 -5.43 1.29 20.20
C VAL A 19 -3.94 1.00 20.43
N LEU A 20 -3.29 1.73 21.35
CA LEU A 20 -1.88 1.52 21.69
C LEU A 20 -1.65 0.34 22.65
N ASP A 21 -2.70 -0.14 23.31
CA ASP A 21 -2.64 -1.29 24.21
C ASP A 21 -2.78 -2.62 23.45
N LEU A 22 -3.09 -2.57 22.16
CA LEU A 22 -3.21 -3.75 21.31
C LEU A 22 -1.86 -4.48 21.20
N PRO A 23 -1.86 -5.83 21.15
CA PRO A 23 -0.67 -6.59 20.80
C PRO A 23 -0.06 -6.06 19.50
N TYR A 24 1.25 -5.90 19.46
CA TYR A 24 1.95 -5.25 18.34
C TYR A 24 1.59 -5.83 16.96
N ALA A 25 1.46 -7.15 16.87
CA ALA A 25 1.04 -7.82 15.63
C ALA A 25 -0.36 -7.38 15.17
N LEU A 26 -1.31 -7.27 16.11
CA LEU A 26 -2.68 -6.87 15.82
C LEU A 26 -2.76 -5.38 15.47
N PHE A 27 -2.03 -4.53 16.19
CA PHE A 27 -1.88 -3.12 15.86
C PHE A 27 -1.38 -2.93 14.42
N LYS A 28 -0.33 -3.67 14.02
CA LYS A 28 0.23 -3.60 12.67
C LYS A 28 -0.72 -4.12 11.60
N ALA A 29 -1.48 -5.18 11.89
CA ALA A 29 -2.50 -5.71 10.99
C ALA A 29 -3.61 -4.67 10.75
N TYR A 30 -4.20 -4.13 11.82
CA TYR A 30 -5.24 -3.10 11.69
C TYR A 30 -4.76 -1.81 11.08
N LEU A 31 -3.50 -1.42 11.30
CA LEU A 31 -2.92 -0.27 10.62
C LEU A 31 -2.88 -0.45 9.10
N ARG A 32 -2.48 -1.63 8.63
CA ARG A 32 -2.47 -1.96 7.21
C ARG A 32 -3.90 -1.97 6.65
N ASP A 33 -4.79 -2.70 7.32
CA ASP A 33 -6.13 -2.94 6.79
C ASP A 33 -6.98 -1.66 6.80
N SER A 34 -6.85 -0.82 7.85
CA SER A 34 -7.46 0.51 7.87
C SER A 34 -6.96 1.42 6.75
N TRP A 35 -5.67 1.35 6.40
CA TRP A 35 -5.14 2.12 5.27
C TRP A 35 -5.71 1.64 3.94
N VAL A 36 -5.81 0.32 3.74
CA VAL A 36 -6.41 -0.26 2.52
C VAL A 36 -7.89 0.11 2.40
N GLU A 37 -8.65 0.02 3.49
CA GLU A 37 -10.07 0.39 3.52
C GLU A 37 -10.25 1.87 3.14
N ASN A 38 -9.44 2.76 3.74
CA ASN A 38 -9.46 4.18 3.40
C ASN A 38 -9.15 4.42 1.91
N MET A 39 -8.22 3.68 1.32
CA MET A 39 -7.92 3.77 -0.12
C MET A 39 -9.07 3.22 -0.98
N LEU A 40 -9.80 2.20 -0.52
CA LEU A 40 -10.98 1.68 -1.20
C LEU A 40 -12.20 2.61 -1.08
N SER A 41 -12.24 3.53 -0.12
CA SER A 41 -13.35 4.47 0.06
C SER A 41 -13.41 5.54 -1.05
N ASN A 42 -12.28 5.87 -1.68
CA ASN A 42 -12.16 6.90 -2.73
C ASN A 42 -11.93 6.27 -4.12
N GLU A 43 -12.55 6.82 -5.16
CA GLU A 43 -12.33 6.42 -6.56
C GLU A 43 -10.86 6.55 -7.00
N GLU A 44 -10.19 7.64 -6.61
CA GLU A 44 -8.76 7.81 -6.90
C GLU A 44 -7.90 6.77 -6.19
N GLY A 45 -8.24 6.43 -4.93
CA GLY A 45 -7.55 5.41 -4.15
C GLY A 45 -7.72 4.01 -4.76
N ARG A 46 -8.91 3.68 -5.27
CA ARG A 46 -9.13 2.43 -6.02
C ARG A 46 -8.28 2.36 -7.28
N LYS A 47 -8.22 3.43 -8.08
CA LYS A 47 -7.38 3.50 -9.28
C LYS A 47 -5.89 3.36 -8.94
N PHE A 48 -5.47 3.92 -7.81
CA PHE A 48 -4.11 3.77 -7.29
C PHE A 48 -3.82 2.31 -6.93
N LEU A 49 -4.69 1.65 -6.15
CA LEU A 49 -4.52 0.25 -5.78
C LEU A 49 -4.52 -0.68 -7.00
N GLU A 50 -5.38 -0.42 -7.99
CA GLU A 50 -5.40 -1.15 -9.26
C GLU A 50 -4.08 -0.96 -10.04
N THR A 51 -3.53 0.26 -10.03
CA THR A 51 -2.23 0.54 -10.64
C THR A 51 -1.10 -0.19 -9.91
N CYS A 52 -1.09 -0.20 -8.58
CA CYS A 52 -0.12 -0.96 -7.79
C CYS A 52 -0.22 -2.47 -8.08
N TRP A 53 -1.45 -3.01 -8.14
CA TRP A 53 -1.68 -4.41 -8.50
C TRP A 53 -1.15 -4.70 -9.89
N ARG A 54 -1.48 -3.86 -10.88
CA ARG A 54 -1.00 -3.99 -12.27
C ARG A 54 0.52 -3.99 -12.35
N ILE A 55 1.20 -3.03 -11.71
CA ILE A 55 2.66 -2.97 -11.67
C ILE A 55 3.24 -4.24 -11.04
N GLY A 56 2.62 -4.77 -9.98
CA GLY A 56 3.04 -6.02 -9.35
C GLY A 56 2.83 -7.27 -10.22
N GLN A 57 1.87 -7.26 -11.15
CA GLN A 57 1.64 -8.34 -12.11
C GLN A 57 2.58 -8.26 -13.33
N THR A 58 2.94 -7.06 -13.79
CA THR A 58 3.94 -6.87 -14.85
C THR A 58 5.34 -6.82 -14.26
N HIS A 59 6.08 -7.91 -14.41
CA HIS A 59 7.54 -7.83 -14.32
C HIS A 59 8.03 -6.96 -15.49
N ALA A 60 8.90 -6.00 -15.19
CA ALA A 60 9.60 -5.30 -16.25
C ALA A 60 10.32 -6.34 -17.12
N ASP A 61 10.22 -6.21 -18.44
CA ASP A 61 11.00 -7.04 -19.35
C ASP A 61 12.46 -6.58 -19.26
N GLU A 62 13.15 -7.09 -18.24
CA GLU A 62 14.54 -6.77 -17.97
C GLU A 62 15.45 -7.18 -19.13
N GLN A 63 15.04 -8.16 -19.95
CA GLN A 63 15.76 -8.57 -21.15
C GLN A 63 15.64 -7.50 -22.24
N ALA A 64 14.43 -7.04 -22.55
CA ALA A 64 14.24 -5.97 -23.54
C ALA A 64 14.94 -4.66 -23.13
N ILE A 65 14.98 -4.33 -21.83
CA ILE A 65 15.71 -3.16 -21.30
C ILE A 65 17.22 -3.35 -21.50
N LYS A 66 17.77 -4.52 -21.19
CA LYS A 66 19.20 -4.83 -21.40
C LYS A 66 19.58 -4.79 -22.89
N GLU A 67 18.77 -5.36 -23.76
CA GLU A 67 18.99 -5.35 -25.21
C GLU A 67 18.95 -3.93 -25.77
N TYR A 68 17.98 -3.11 -25.35
CA TYR A 68 17.91 -1.70 -25.74
C TYR A 68 19.12 -0.89 -25.27
N GLN A 69 19.59 -1.11 -24.03
CA GLN A 69 20.80 -0.45 -23.51
C GLN A 69 22.07 -0.87 -24.26
N GLN A 70 22.19 -2.14 -24.64
CA GLN A 70 23.32 -2.64 -25.45
C GLN A 70 23.29 -2.07 -26.88
N LEU A 71 22.10 -1.95 -27.48
CA LEU A 71 21.93 -1.37 -28.82
C LEU A 71 22.22 0.15 -28.87
N LYS A 72 21.95 0.88 -27.78
CA LYS A 72 22.24 2.33 -27.66
C LYS A 72 23.63 2.66 -27.09
N GLY A 73 24.38 1.67 -26.62
CA GLY A 73 25.76 1.82 -26.11
C GLY A 73 26.86 1.86 -27.18
N GLY A 74 26.50 2.03 -28.46
CA GLY A 74 27.44 2.26 -29.56
C GLY A 74 27.58 3.73 -29.93
N VAL A 75 28.01 4.58 -28.98
CA VAL A 75 28.69 5.86 -29.22
C VAL A 75 29.79 6.01 -28.18
#